data_AF-A0A7S1GMD2-F1
#
_entry.id   AF-A0A7S1GMD2-F1
#
_cell.length_a   1.000
_cell.length_b   1.000
_cell.length_c   1.000
_cell.angle_alpha   90.00
_cell.angle_beta   90.00
_cell.angle_gamma   90.00
#
_symmetry.space_group_name_H-M   'P 1'
#
loop_
_entity.id
_entity.type
_entity.pdbx_description
1 polymer ?
#
loop_
_entity_poly.entity_id
_entity_poly.type
_entity_poly.pdbx_seq_one_letter_code
_entity_poly.pdbx_strand_id
1 'polypeptide(L)'
;INLQPQFTLTRSVTDTPDYTHVVQQVLNDYDLVAVMERMDDSLVLLQFLLGLQTHEIVYLKARSSGAFSNGPKNRSCVYIMPSFVSKGMDKFFTTAPEWRARVYGDELLYKAAYHSIDKTIDETIGRERFQQQKLKFERALLYAKEQCKGEHKVIPMCTDAGEERRKPNSTCYIWMEGCDHMCINNLTWPKDLL
;
A
#
# COMPACT_ATOMS: atom_id res chain seq x y z
N ILE A 1 -25.60 29.64 -1.25
CA ILE A 1 -26.23 28.31 -1.07
C ILE A 1 -25.47 27.63 0.07
N ASN A 2 -26.14 27.50 1.20
CA ASN A 2 -25.58 27.06 2.47
C ASN A 2 -25.71 25.53 2.51
N LEU A 3 -24.60 24.81 2.33
CA LEU A 3 -24.57 23.34 2.43
C LEU A 3 -23.66 22.98 3.61
N GLN A 4 -24.25 22.96 4.80
CA GLN A 4 -23.78 22.08 5.85
C GLN A 4 -24.87 21.04 6.10
N PRO A 5 -24.60 19.74 5.89
CA PRO A 5 -25.39 18.72 6.54
C PRO A 5 -24.93 18.68 8.00
N GLN A 6 -25.77 19.17 8.91
CA GLN A 6 -25.65 18.81 10.32
C GLN A 6 -26.01 17.33 10.44
N PHE A 7 -25.00 16.47 10.42
CA PHE A 7 -25.16 15.09 10.87
C PHE A 7 -25.36 15.09 12.39
N THR A 8 -26.61 15.20 12.83
CA THR A 8 -26.98 14.91 14.21
C THR A 8 -27.08 13.40 14.36
N LEU A 9 -25.96 12.77 14.73
CA LEU A 9 -25.93 11.36 15.13
C LEU A 9 -26.56 11.21 16.52
N THR A 10 -27.90 11.13 16.58
CA THR A 10 -28.58 10.51 17.73
C THR A 10 -28.48 9.00 17.58
N ARG A 11 -27.28 8.44 17.82
CA ARG A 11 -27.08 6.99 17.81
C ARG A 11 -27.58 6.44 19.15
N SER A 12 -28.67 5.68 19.13
CA SER A 12 -29.07 4.89 20.29
C SER A 12 -27.94 3.92 20.63
N VAL A 13 -27.68 3.77 21.93
CA VAL A 13 -26.49 3.10 22.51
C VAL A 13 -26.63 1.57 22.51
N THR A 14 -27.55 0.98 21.76
CA THR A 14 -27.89 -0.46 21.88
C THR A 14 -27.65 -1.31 20.64
N ASP A 15 -27.38 -0.74 19.46
CA ASP A 15 -27.08 -1.55 18.27
C ASP A 15 -25.57 -1.64 18.03
N THR A 16 -25.00 -2.77 18.45
CA THR A 16 -23.69 -3.20 17.94
C THR A 16 -23.80 -3.31 16.42
N PRO A 17 -22.97 -2.58 15.65
CA PRO A 17 -23.04 -2.65 14.18
C PRO A 17 -22.83 -4.09 13.71
N ASP A 18 -23.69 -4.53 12.79
CA ASP A 18 -23.52 -5.81 12.11
C ASP A 18 -22.33 -5.69 11.13
N TYR A 19 -21.14 -5.99 11.64
CA TYR A 19 -19.92 -5.95 10.84
C TYR A 19 -19.94 -6.94 9.68
N THR A 20 -20.72 -8.01 9.74
CA THR A 20 -20.85 -8.96 8.62
C THR A 20 -21.52 -8.28 7.44
N HIS A 21 -22.63 -7.58 7.70
CA HIS A 21 -23.32 -6.81 6.67
C HIS A 21 -22.41 -5.71 6.08
N VAL A 22 -21.70 -4.96 6.92
CA VAL A 22 -20.78 -3.90 6.47
C VAL A 22 -19.65 -4.48 5.60
N VAL A 23 -19.01 -5.56 6.03
CA VAL A 23 -17.93 -6.20 5.27
C VAL A 23 -18.44 -6.75 3.94
N GLN A 24 -19.61 -7.41 3.93
CA GLN A 24 -20.21 -7.91 2.70
C GLN A 24 -20.52 -6.77 1.74
N GLN A 25 -21.01 -5.63 2.25
CA GLN A 25 -21.26 -4.46 1.43
C GLN A 25 -19.97 -3.92 0.81
N VAL A 26 -18.89 -3.76 1.60
CA VAL A 26 -17.59 -3.33 1.06
C VAL A 26 -17.09 -4.28 -0.03
N LEU A 27 -17.21 -5.59 0.16
CA LEU A 27 -16.78 -6.56 -0.86
C LEU A 27 -17.67 -6.58 -2.10
N ASN A 28 -18.92 -6.14 -2.01
CA ASN A 28 -19.83 -6.03 -3.15
C ASN A 28 -19.65 -4.71 -3.91
N ASP A 29 -19.28 -3.64 -3.21
CA ASP A 29 -19.19 -2.28 -3.76
C ASP A 29 -17.85 -2.02 -4.49
N TYR A 30 -16.84 -2.85 -4.26
CA TYR A 30 -15.49 -2.70 -4.84
C TYR A 30 -15.08 -3.92 -5.67
N ASP A 31 -14.58 -3.69 -6.89
CA ASP A 31 -14.07 -4.75 -7.79
C ASP A 31 -12.80 -5.42 -7.25
N LEU A 32 -12.02 -4.71 -6.42
CA LEU A 32 -10.82 -5.20 -5.76
C LEU A 32 -10.57 -4.45 -4.46
N VAL A 33 -10.38 -5.20 -3.37
CA VAL A 33 -9.85 -4.68 -2.11
C VAL A 33 -8.41 -5.19 -1.95
N ALA A 34 -7.44 -4.32 -2.23
CA ALA A 34 -6.02 -4.66 -2.14
C ALA A 34 -5.56 -4.84 -0.69
N VAL A 35 -4.61 -5.75 -0.48
CA VAL A 35 -4.02 -6.04 0.84
C VAL A 35 -2.52 -5.79 0.80
N MET A 36 -2.00 -4.99 1.74
CA MET A 36 -0.59 -4.56 1.75
C MET A 36 0.39 -5.73 1.90
N GLU A 37 0.06 -6.72 2.72
CA GLU A 37 0.83 -7.96 2.92
C GLU A 37 0.88 -8.82 1.64
N ARG A 38 -0.03 -8.55 0.69
CA ARG A 38 -0.11 -9.17 -0.63
C ARG A 38 -0.11 -8.10 -1.72
N MET A 39 0.69 -7.04 -1.56
CA MET A 39 0.72 -5.92 -2.50
C MET A 39 1.02 -6.40 -3.92
N ASP A 40 2.02 -7.26 -4.10
CA ASP A 40 2.39 -7.81 -5.42
C ASP A 40 1.23 -8.56 -6.07
N ASP A 41 0.53 -9.42 -5.30
CA ASP A 41 -0.65 -10.12 -5.82
C ASP A 41 -1.77 -9.12 -6.17
N SER A 42 -1.99 -8.12 -5.32
CA SER A 42 -3.02 -7.10 -5.52
C SER A 42 -2.76 -6.26 -6.77
N LEU A 43 -1.49 -5.93 -7.06
CA LEU A 43 -1.10 -5.21 -8.26
C LEU A 43 -1.26 -6.06 -9.53
N VAL A 44 -0.90 -7.34 -9.47
CA VAL A 44 -1.13 -8.27 -10.59
C VAL A 44 -2.63 -8.48 -10.83
N LEU A 45 -3.45 -8.55 -9.78
CA LEU A 45 -4.91 -8.57 -9.93
C LEU A 45 -5.44 -7.28 -10.57
N LEU A 46 -4.96 -6.13 -10.13
CA LEU A 46 -5.32 -4.84 -10.72
C LEU A 46 -4.93 -4.76 -12.21
N GLN A 47 -3.78 -5.34 -12.57
CA GLN A 47 -3.36 -5.47 -13.96
C GLN A 47 -4.37 -6.25 -14.80
N PHE A 48 -4.87 -7.38 -14.30
CA PHE A 48 -5.92 -8.13 -15.00
C PHE A 48 -7.23 -7.35 -15.10
N LEU A 49 -7.64 -6.67 -14.02
CA LEU A 49 -8.89 -5.93 -13.94
C LEU A 49 -8.93 -4.75 -14.93
N LEU A 50 -7.81 -4.02 -15.04
CA LEU A 50 -7.73 -2.80 -15.84
C LEU A 50 -7.06 -3.00 -17.21
N GLY A 51 -6.58 -4.22 -17.51
CA GLY A 51 -5.88 -4.52 -18.76
C GLY A 51 -4.53 -3.82 -18.88
N LEU A 52 -3.83 -3.61 -17.75
CA LEU A 52 -2.54 -2.90 -17.73
C LEU A 52 -1.41 -3.77 -18.28
N GLN A 53 -0.38 -3.11 -18.78
CA GLN A 53 0.90 -3.72 -19.09
C GLN A 53 1.70 -3.93 -17.80
N THR A 54 2.61 -4.92 -17.82
CA THR A 54 3.34 -5.32 -16.61
C THR A 54 4.16 -4.17 -16.01
N HIS A 55 4.77 -3.33 -16.86
CA HIS A 55 5.60 -2.21 -16.42
C HIS A 55 4.80 -1.09 -15.75
N GLU A 56 3.50 -0.97 -16.03
CA GLU A 56 2.63 0.08 -15.46
C GLU A 56 2.30 -0.15 -13.99
N ILE A 57 2.46 -1.39 -13.50
CA ILE A 57 2.24 -1.75 -12.09
C ILE A 57 3.55 -1.92 -11.31
N VAL A 58 4.72 -1.73 -11.94
CA VAL A 58 6.01 -1.82 -11.25
C VAL A 58 6.21 -0.60 -10.35
N TYR A 59 6.73 -0.84 -9.15
CA TYR A 59 6.97 0.20 -8.17
C TYR A 59 8.36 0.09 -7.54
N LEU A 60 8.86 1.20 -7.00
CA LEU A 60 10.08 1.23 -6.19
C LEU A 60 9.73 1.68 -4.77
N LYS A 61 10.45 1.12 -3.79
CA LYS A 61 10.20 1.42 -2.39
C LYS A 61 10.74 2.83 -2.07
N ALA A 62 9.84 3.79 -1.95
CA ALA A 62 10.20 5.18 -1.66
C ALA A 62 10.66 5.41 -0.20
N ARG A 63 10.22 4.56 0.75
CA ARG A 63 10.49 4.74 2.18
C ARG A 63 10.73 3.41 2.88
N SER A 64 11.68 3.42 3.80
CA SER A 64 11.98 2.31 4.71
C SER A 64 12.21 2.82 6.12
N SER A 65 11.89 1.98 7.11
CA SER A 65 12.38 2.20 8.47
C SER A 65 13.90 2.42 8.47
N GLY A 66 14.38 3.34 9.30
CA GLY A 66 15.77 3.74 9.36
C GLY A 66 16.18 4.89 8.42
N ALA A 67 15.30 5.29 7.51
CA ALA A 67 15.52 6.48 6.67
C ALA A 67 14.95 7.75 7.31
N PHE A 68 15.15 8.90 6.66
CA PHE A 68 14.49 10.15 7.03
C PHE A 68 13.38 10.49 6.02
N SER A 69 12.24 10.94 6.53
CA SER A 69 11.13 11.47 5.72
C SER A 69 10.94 12.94 5.97
N ASN A 70 10.37 13.66 5.01
CA ASN A 70 9.93 15.02 5.25
C ASN A 70 8.95 15.08 6.44
N GLY A 71 9.18 16.00 7.37
CA GLY A 71 8.27 16.25 8.48
C GLY A 71 7.36 17.46 8.23
N PRO A 72 6.58 17.87 9.25
CA PRO A 72 5.77 19.09 9.18
C PRO A 72 6.67 20.33 8.95
N LYS A 73 6.09 21.45 8.52
CA LYS A 73 6.80 22.69 8.08
C LYS A 73 7.96 23.18 8.96
N ASN A 74 7.99 22.83 10.26
CA ASN A 74 9.01 23.26 11.22
C ASN A 74 10.02 22.15 11.60
N ARG A 75 9.96 20.98 10.95
CA ARG A 75 10.87 19.84 11.14
C ARG A 75 11.07 19.17 9.79
N SER A 76 12.03 19.65 9.00
CA SER A 76 12.14 19.30 7.59
C SER A 76 12.46 17.84 7.32
N CYS A 77 13.15 17.14 8.23
CA CYS A 77 13.44 15.71 8.12
C CYS A 77 13.26 14.99 9.46
N VAL A 78 12.46 13.93 9.48
CA VAL A 78 12.11 13.12 10.65
C VAL A 78 12.53 11.69 10.41
N TYR A 79 13.26 11.12 11.38
CA TYR A 79 13.69 9.73 11.33
C TYR A 79 12.50 8.78 11.40
N ILE A 80 12.42 7.85 10.46
CA ILE A 80 11.38 6.82 10.38
C ILE A 80 11.80 5.67 11.30
N MET A 81 11.30 5.70 12.54
CA MET A 81 11.54 4.63 13.50
C MET A 81 11.06 3.27 12.95
N PRO A 82 11.85 2.20 13.07
CA PRO A 82 11.34 0.85 12.84
C PRO A 82 10.13 0.57 13.73
N SER A 83 9.11 -0.06 13.15
CA SER A 83 7.95 -0.49 13.93
C SER A 83 8.38 -1.53 14.95
N PHE A 84 7.94 -1.37 16.20
CA PHE A 84 8.17 -2.34 17.25
C PHE A 84 6.90 -2.53 18.08
N VAL A 85 6.71 -3.73 18.61
CA VAL A 85 5.63 -4.05 19.54
C VAL A 85 6.26 -4.43 20.87
N SER A 86 5.97 -3.66 21.92
CA SER A 86 6.45 -3.99 23.27
C SER A 86 5.71 -5.19 23.83
N LYS A 87 6.29 -5.90 24.82
CA LYS A 87 5.62 -7.02 25.51
C LYS A 87 4.27 -6.62 26.11
N GLY A 88 4.15 -5.39 26.61
CA GLY A 88 2.90 -4.86 27.16
C GLY A 88 1.84 -4.64 26.08
N MET A 89 2.24 -4.10 24.92
CA MET A 89 1.34 -3.93 23.76
C MET A 89 0.92 -5.28 23.19
N ASP A 90 1.84 -6.22 23.01
CA ASP A 90 1.55 -7.56 22.53
C ASP A 90 0.53 -8.27 23.44
N LYS A 91 0.76 -8.22 24.76
CA LYS A 91 -0.20 -8.72 25.75
C LYS A 91 -1.56 -8.04 25.62
N PHE A 92 -1.59 -6.71 25.47
CA PHE A 92 -2.85 -5.97 25.29
C PHE A 92 -3.58 -6.42 24.01
N PHE A 93 -2.89 -6.49 22.88
CA PHE A 93 -3.48 -6.87 21.60
C PHE A 93 -4.02 -8.30 21.57
N THR A 94 -3.38 -9.21 22.30
CA THR A 94 -3.72 -10.63 22.32
C THR A 94 -4.75 -10.99 23.39
N THR A 95 -4.80 -10.27 24.52
CA THR A 95 -5.59 -10.70 25.69
C THR A 95 -6.71 -9.75 26.09
N ALA A 96 -6.66 -8.47 25.72
CA ALA A 96 -7.65 -7.48 26.17
C ALA A 96 -8.95 -7.56 25.37
N PRO A 97 -10.10 -7.93 25.99
CA PRO A 97 -11.37 -8.06 25.28
C PRO A 97 -11.82 -6.74 24.61
N GLU A 98 -11.54 -5.60 25.24
CA GLU A 98 -11.87 -4.29 24.72
C GLU A 98 -11.11 -3.97 23.43
N TRP A 99 -9.86 -4.42 23.31
CA TRP A 99 -9.11 -4.28 22.06
C TRP A 99 -9.68 -5.16 20.96
N ARG A 100 -9.93 -6.44 21.27
CA ARG A 100 -10.53 -7.40 20.32
C ARG A 100 -11.88 -6.89 19.81
N ALA A 101 -12.72 -6.34 20.69
CA ALA A 101 -13.99 -5.73 20.32
C ALA A 101 -13.81 -4.48 19.43
N ARG A 102 -12.80 -3.66 19.72
CA ARG A 102 -12.50 -2.44 18.95
C ARG A 102 -12.05 -2.74 17.51
N VAL A 103 -11.24 -3.76 17.29
CA VAL A 103 -10.68 -4.09 15.96
C VAL A 103 -11.45 -5.19 15.23
N TYR A 104 -12.54 -5.70 15.79
CA TYR A 104 -13.27 -6.84 15.24
C TYR A 104 -13.71 -6.62 13.79
N GLY A 105 -14.28 -5.45 13.48
CA GLY A 105 -14.70 -5.11 12.12
C GLY A 105 -13.53 -5.04 11.13
N ASP A 106 -12.42 -4.42 11.54
CA ASP A 106 -11.21 -4.31 10.72
C ASP A 106 -10.59 -5.68 10.46
N GLU A 107 -10.49 -6.54 11.48
CA GLU A 107 -10.01 -7.92 11.32
C GLU A 107 -10.90 -8.74 10.40
N LEU A 108 -12.22 -8.57 10.50
CA LEU A 108 -13.18 -9.26 9.64
C LEU A 108 -13.02 -8.81 8.19
N LEU A 109 -12.95 -7.50 7.94
CA LEU A 109 -12.72 -6.95 6.61
C LEU A 109 -11.37 -7.41 6.04
N TYR A 110 -10.29 -7.32 6.82
CA TYR A 110 -8.95 -7.76 6.41
C TYR A 110 -8.95 -9.23 5.99
N LYS A 111 -9.50 -10.13 6.82
CA LYS A 111 -9.57 -11.56 6.49
C LYS A 111 -10.40 -11.81 5.24
N ALA A 112 -11.55 -11.15 5.13
CA ALA A 112 -12.42 -11.32 3.98
C ALA A 112 -11.77 -10.81 2.68
N ALA A 113 -11.11 -9.65 2.71
CA ALA A 113 -10.33 -9.11 1.59
C ALA A 113 -9.15 -10.03 1.23
N TYR A 114 -8.38 -10.50 2.23
CA TYR A 114 -7.27 -11.43 2.03
C TYR A 114 -7.70 -12.71 1.32
N HIS A 115 -8.83 -13.31 1.73
CA HIS A 115 -9.38 -14.51 1.09
C HIS A 115 -10.01 -14.21 -0.27
N SER A 116 -10.58 -13.02 -0.46
CA SER A 116 -11.15 -12.61 -1.76
C SER A 116 -10.10 -12.59 -2.87
N ILE A 117 -8.84 -12.25 -2.56
CA ILE A 117 -7.73 -12.33 -3.51
C ILE A 117 -7.57 -13.76 -4.04
N ASP A 118 -7.52 -14.76 -3.16
CA ASP A 118 -7.36 -16.15 -3.58
C ASP A 118 -8.56 -16.65 -4.36
N LYS A 119 -9.77 -16.27 -3.93
CA LYS A 119 -11.00 -16.60 -4.64
C LYS A 119 -10.99 -16.03 -6.07
N THR A 120 -10.62 -14.77 -6.24
CA THR A 120 -10.49 -14.13 -7.56
C THR A 120 -9.44 -14.83 -8.43
N ILE A 121 -8.31 -15.21 -7.84
CA ILE A 121 -7.26 -15.96 -8.57
C ILE A 121 -7.80 -17.31 -9.04
N ASP A 122 -8.47 -18.07 -8.18
CA ASP A 122 -8.92 -19.43 -8.54
C ASP A 122 -10.14 -19.44 -9.45
N GLU A 123 -11.14 -18.63 -9.14
CA GLU A 123 -12.46 -18.72 -9.75
C GLU A 123 -12.61 -17.83 -10.99
N THR A 124 -11.87 -16.71 -11.06
CA THR A 124 -12.04 -15.72 -12.13
C THR A 124 -10.88 -15.74 -13.12
N ILE A 125 -9.64 -15.75 -12.64
CA ILE A 125 -8.44 -15.61 -13.50
C ILE A 125 -7.87 -16.97 -13.92
N GLY A 126 -7.87 -17.92 -12.99
CA GLY A 126 -7.15 -19.18 -13.08
C GLY A 126 -5.74 -19.08 -12.49
N ARG A 127 -5.44 -19.98 -11.54
CA ARG A 127 -4.18 -20.00 -10.77
C ARG A 127 -2.93 -20.02 -11.65
N GLU A 128 -2.91 -20.82 -12.72
CA GLU A 128 -1.75 -20.93 -13.62
C GLU A 128 -1.47 -19.60 -14.33
N ARG A 129 -2.51 -19.00 -14.94
CA ARG A 129 -2.42 -17.71 -15.63
C ARG A 129 -1.94 -16.60 -14.70
N PHE A 130 -2.46 -16.57 -13.48
CA PHE A 130 -2.02 -15.63 -12.46
C PHE A 130 -0.54 -15.81 -12.12
N GLN A 131 -0.07 -17.04 -11.88
CA GLN A 131 1.32 -17.30 -11.53
C GLN A 131 2.29 -16.94 -12.66
N GLN A 132 1.92 -17.17 -13.92
CA GLN A 132 2.71 -16.74 -15.08
C GLN A 132 2.86 -15.21 -15.10
N GLN A 133 1.75 -14.48 -14.90
CA GLN A 133 1.78 -13.02 -14.88
C GLN A 133 2.53 -12.48 -13.66
N LYS A 134 2.39 -13.12 -12.50
CA LYS A 134 3.13 -12.78 -11.29
C LYS A 134 4.63 -12.94 -11.47
N LEU A 135 5.07 -14.04 -12.08
CA LEU A 135 6.49 -14.25 -12.39
C LEU A 135 7.04 -13.17 -13.33
N LYS A 136 6.24 -12.76 -14.33
CA LYS A 136 6.60 -11.66 -15.24
C LYS A 136 6.73 -10.34 -14.48
N PHE A 137 5.77 -10.03 -13.61
CA PHE A 137 5.80 -8.88 -12.72
C PHE A 137 7.04 -8.88 -11.81
N GLU A 138 7.35 -9.99 -11.15
CA GLU A 138 8.51 -10.11 -10.25
C GLU A 138 9.83 -9.86 -10.99
N ARG A 139 9.95 -10.37 -12.23
CA ARG A 139 11.12 -10.10 -13.09
C ARG A 139 11.21 -8.63 -13.49
N ALA A 140 10.09 -8.01 -13.87
CA ALA A 140 10.04 -6.59 -14.20
C ALA A 140 10.41 -5.72 -12.99
N LEU A 141 9.89 -6.06 -11.81
CA LEU A 141 10.20 -5.40 -10.55
C LEU A 141 11.69 -5.52 -10.18
N LEU A 142 12.29 -6.71 -10.35
CA LEU A 142 13.71 -6.91 -10.12
C LEU A 142 14.56 -6.09 -11.10
N TYR A 143 14.20 -6.12 -12.39
CA TYR A 143 14.87 -5.34 -13.43
C TYR A 143 14.86 -3.84 -13.10
N ALA A 144 13.69 -3.28 -12.78
CA ALA A 144 13.58 -1.87 -12.39
C ALA A 144 14.42 -1.55 -11.15
N LYS A 145 14.40 -2.41 -10.12
CA LYS A 145 15.25 -2.26 -8.93
C LYS A 145 16.74 -2.26 -9.28
N GLU A 146 17.18 -3.03 -10.27
CA GLU A 146 18.59 -3.07 -10.67
C GLU A 146 18.98 -1.84 -11.48
N GLN A 147 18.18 -1.46 -12.47
CA GLN A 147 18.46 -0.30 -13.31
C GLN A 147 18.40 1.02 -12.52
N CYS A 148 17.50 1.12 -11.54
CA CYS A 148 17.33 2.32 -10.73
C CYS A 148 18.25 2.40 -9.49
N LYS A 149 19.20 1.46 -9.30
CA LYS A 149 20.24 1.55 -8.25
C LYS A 149 21.41 2.49 -8.62
N GLY A 150 21.57 2.81 -9.91
CA GLY A 150 22.73 3.51 -10.50
C GLY A 150 22.63 5.04 -10.56
N GLU A 151 23.19 5.69 -11.59
CA GLU A 151 23.31 7.16 -11.72
C GLU A 151 21.98 7.94 -11.66
N HIS A 152 20.84 7.26 -11.80
CA HIS A 152 19.50 7.78 -11.56
C HIS A 152 18.98 7.44 -10.15
N LYS A 153 19.87 7.43 -9.14
CA LYS A 153 19.51 7.09 -7.76
C LYS A 153 18.35 7.94 -7.32
N VAL A 154 17.49 7.33 -6.52
CA VAL A 154 16.60 8.02 -5.60
C VAL A 154 17.37 9.15 -4.95
N ILE A 155 16.95 10.38 -5.24
CA ILE A 155 17.39 11.52 -4.47
C ILE A 155 16.25 11.86 -3.51
N PRO A 156 16.23 11.22 -2.32
CA PRO A 156 15.23 11.53 -1.32
C PRO A 156 15.33 12.99 -0.91
N MET A 157 14.23 13.58 -0.47
CA MET A 157 14.22 14.96 0.04
C MET A 157 15.05 15.11 1.32
N CYS A 158 15.36 14.02 2.02
CA CYS A 158 16.19 14.01 3.21
C CYS A 158 17.46 13.19 2.98
N THR A 159 18.61 13.68 3.47
CA THR A 159 19.85 12.89 3.52
C THR A 159 19.79 11.85 4.64
N ASP A 160 20.74 10.91 4.63
CA ASP A 160 20.90 9.93 5.72
C ASP A 160 21.32 10.58 7.05
N ALA A 161 21.77 11.85 7.01
CA ALA A 161 22.05 12.66 8.19
C ALA A 161 20.81 13.44 8.70
N GLY A 162 19.66 13.31 8.02
CA GLY A 162 18.45 14.05 8.35
C GLY A 162 18.47 15.52 7.91
N GLU A 163 19.24 15.85 6.88
CA GLU A 163 19.28 17.19 6.31
C GLU A 163 18.36 17.29 5.09
N GLU A 164 17.64 18.40 4.97
CA GLU A 164 16.75 18.65 3.83
C GLU A 164 17.55 18.99 2.57
N ARG A 165 17.24 18.30 1.47
CA ARG A 165 17.69 18.64 0.13
C ARG A 165 16.71 19.64 -0.47
N ARG A 166 17.18 20.85 -0.80
CA ARG A 166 16.37 21.85 -1.51
C ARG A 166 15.99 21.34 -2.92
N LYS A 167 14.75 21.61 -3.36
CA LYS A 167 14.36 21.50 -4.78
C LYS A 167 15.31 22.36 -5.63
N PRO A 168 15.74 21.93 -6.83
CA PRO A 168 15.21 20.86 -7.69
C PRO A 168 15.86 19.49 -7.52
N ASN A 169 16.70 19.29 -6.50
CA ASN A 169 17.59 18.13 -6.47
C ASN A 169 16.94 16.79 -6.05
N SER A 170 15.61 16.72 -5.89
CA SER A 170 14.92 15.49 -5.47
C SER A 170 14.13 14.86 -6.63
N THR A 171 14.13 13.53 -6.71
CA THR A 171 13.37 12.73 -7.68
C THR A 171 11.99 12.29 -7.17
N CYS A 172 11.56 12.83 -6.03
CA CYS A 172 10.28 12.49 -5.40
C CYS A 172 9.21 13.57 -5.63
N TYR A 173 7.94 13.16 -5.63
CA TYR A 173 6.82 14.11 -5.56
C TYR A 173 6.78 14.79 -4.19
N ILE A 174 5.76 15.64 -4.02
CA ILE A 174 5.48 16.33 -2.76
C ILE A 174 5.48 15.31 -1.62
N TRP A 175 6.16 15.67 -0.53
CA TRP A 175 6.23 14.87 0.68
C TRP A 175 6.85 13.49 0.46
N MET A 176 7.86 13.36 -0.41
CA MET A 176 8.54 12.06 -0.63
C MET A 176 7.59 10.92 -1.05
N GLU A 177 6.46 11.27 -1.67
CA GLU A 177 5.56 10.31 -2.31
C GLU A 177 6.09 10.02 -3.72
N GLY A 178 5.89 8.78 -4.21
CA GLY A 178 6.27 8.36 -5.56
C GLY A 178 7.69 8.78 -5.98
N CYS A 179 8.69 8.46 -5.16
CA CYS A 179 10.08 8.60 -5.54
C CYS A 179 10.42 7.71 -6.74
N ASP A 180 11.41 8.12 -7.53
CA ASP A 180 11.96 7.35 -8.66
C ASP A 180 11.03 7.11 -9.83
N HIS A 181 9.88 7.80 -9.85
CA HIS A 181 8.98 7.79 -11.00
C HIS A 181 9.73 8.16 -12.29
N MET A 182 10.68 9.10 -12.24
CA MET A 182 11.52 9.45 -13.39
C MET A 182 12.41 8.29 -13.86
N CYS A 183 12.95 7.48 -12.96
CA CYS A 183 13.73 6.32 -13.37
C CYS A 183 12.83 5.30 -14.07
N ILE A 184 11.73 4.90 -13.43
CA ILE A 184 10.77 3.91 -13.97
C ILE A 184 10.23 4.35 -15.33
N ASN A 185 9.81 5.62 -15.46
CA ASN A 185 9.24 6.16 -16.69
C ASN A 185 10.24 6.18 -17.87
N ASN A 186 11.54 6.23 -17.59
CA ASN A 186 12.59 6.28 -18.61
C ASN A 186 13.25 4.91 -18.85
N LEU A 187 12.81 3.84 -18.18
CA LEU A 187 13.35 2.51 -18.41
C LEU A 187 13.03 2.03 -19.83
N THR A 188 14.04 1.49 -20.50
CA THR A 188 13.83 0.72 -21.72
C THR A 188 13.54 -0.72 -21.35
N TRP A 189 12.27 -1.09 -21.35
CA TRP A 189 11.83 -2.42 -20.91
C TRP A 189 12.17 -3.51 -21.94
N PRO A 190 12.75 -4.64 -21.51
CA PRO A 190 12.87 -5.85 -22.33
C PRO A 190 11.51 -6.31 -22.84
N LYS A 191 11.43 -6.73 -24.11
CA LYS A 191 10.17 -7.13 -24.76
C LYS A 191 9.49 -8.31 -24.07
N ASP A 192 10.25 -9.19 -23.44
CA ASP A 192 9.75 -10.33 -22.68
C ASP A 192 9.12 -9.94 -21.32
N LEU A 193 9.33 -8.69 -20.88
CA LEU A 193 8.76 -8.13 -19.64
C LEU A 193 7.57 -7.20 -19.90
N LEU A 194 7.29 -6.81 -21.15
CA LEU A 194 6.10 -6.05 -21.57
C LEU A 194 4.91 -6.99 -21.76
#